data_AF-A0A0G1WKA2-F1
#
_entry.id   AF-A0A0G1WKA2-F1
#
_cell.length_a   1.000
_cell.length_b   1.000
_cell.length_c   1.000
_cell.angle_alpha   90.00
_cell.angle_beta   90.00
_cell.angle_gamma   90.00
#
_symmetry.space_group_name_H-M   'P 1'
#
loop_
_entity.id
_entity.type
_entity.pdbx_description
1 polymer ?
#
loop_
_entity_poly.entity_id
_entity_poly.type
_entity_poly.pdbx_seq_one_letter_code
_entity_poly.pdbx_strand_id
1 'polypeptide(L)'
;MRSQRKALLATFFYGLNISLFALYYWIAVSYFVFGSLFFFLTIFLYLKSKNSFWPTLSFVLALLSNELALVVPGVLFLISFYLRKWSKTLLAIIFTDLIFIFLKFFWIGFPVENAYKIELSTQVFATLRWYLLRAFNLPEGVLNFTNTHIFLVFIVFVAIILLSLHLYVRSTKQNWRLFILGPTWFLIGALPFFFLPGHMSAYYIAFSLPGMVIIFAEILSPRKLILLLAMLLYLAASTTGLDFLSQTHWTILKPTR
;
A
#
# COMPACT_ATOMS: atom_id res chain seq x y z
N MET A 1 -18.51 -2.18 17.66
CA MET A 1 -19.13 -2.60 16.38
C MET A 1 -18.75 -1.74 15.16
N ARG A 2 -19.04 -0.42 15.08
CA ARG A 2 -18.70 0.39 13.88
C ARG A 2 -17.20 0.38 13.50
N SER A 3 -16.31 0.46 14.50
CA SER A 3 -14.86 0.43 14.25
C SER A 3 -14.36 -0.92 13.75
N GLN A 4 -14.88 -2.03 14.30
CA GLN A 4 -14.52 -3.38 13.86
C GLN A 4 -14.96 -3.65 12.42
N ARG A 5 -16.17 -3.19 12.04
CA ARG A 5 -16.64 -3.30 10.66
C ARG A 5 -15.73 -2.58 9.67
N LYS A 6 -15.31 -1.34 9.98
CA LYS A 6 -14.39 -0.59 9.13
C LYS A 6 -13.02 -1.28 9.03
N ALA A 7 -12.52 -1.85 10.12
CA ALA A 7 -11.27 -2.63 10.10
C ALA A 7 -11.39 -3.86 9.18
N LEU A 8 -12.46 -4.65 9.29
CA LEU A 8 -12.71 -5.79 8.41
C LEU A 8 -12.82 -5.39 6.93
N LEU A 9 -13.44 -4.24 6.65
CA LEU A 9 -13.53 -3.71 5.28
C LEU A 9 -12.15 -3.29 4.74
N ALA A 10 -11.33 -2.62 5.55
CA ALA A 10 -9.96 -2.28 5.15
C ALA A 10 -9.14 -3.55 4.86
N THR A 11 -9.28 -4.59 5.69
CA THR A 11 -8.66 -5.90 5.45
C THR A 11 -9.17 -6.55 4.16
N PHE A 12 -10.48 -6.50 3.88
CA PHE A 12 -11.05 -7.02 2.64
C PHE A 12 -10.44 -6.35 1.40
N PHE A 13 -10.43 -5.01 1.36
CA PHE A 13 -9.86 -4.28 0.21
C PHE A 13 -8.36 -4.48 0.09
N TYR A 14 -7.63 -4.54 1.20
CA TYR A 14 -6.19 -4.83 1.18
C TYR A 14 -5.91 -6.23 0.64
N GLY A 15 -6.51 -7.26 1.25
CA GLY A 15 -6.22 -8.66 0.94
C GLY A 15 -6.68 -9.12 -0.44
N LEU A 16 -7.70 -8.47 -1.01
CA LEU A 16 -8.16 -8.77 -2.37
C LEU A 16 -7.56 -7.85 -3.43
N ASN A 17 -6.67 -6.91 -3.09
CA ASN A 17 -6.09 -6.03 -4.10
C ASN A 17 -5.21 -6.83 -5.08
N ILE A 18 -5.52 -6.75 -6.36
CA ILE A 18 -4.84 -7.49 -7.44
C ILE A 18 -3.36 -7.13 -7.56
N SER A 19 -2.96 -5.94 -7.15
CA SER A 19 -1.56 -5.51 -7.18
C SER A 19 -0.69 -6.30 -6.21
N LEU A 20 -1.30 -6.98 -5.23
CA LEU A 20 -0.62 -7.89 -4.33
C LEU A 20 -0.47 -9.31 -4.89
N PHE A 21 -0.93 -9.56 -6.12
CA PHE A 21 -0.84 -10.86 -6.81
C PHE A 21 0.55 -11.50 -6.69
N ALA A 22 1.60 -10.75 -7.00
CA ALA A 22 2.96 -11.28 -6.98
C ALA A 22 3.42 -11.72 -5.57
N LEU A 23 2.94 -11.05 -4.50
CA LEU A 23 3.22 -11.46 -3.12
C LEU A 23 2.58 -12.82 -2.80
N TYR A 24 1.39 -13.09 -3.35
CA TYR A 24 0.65 -14.32 -3.08
C TYR A 24 1.07 -15.49 -3.96
N TYR A 25 1.46 -15.20 -5.21
CA TYR A 25 1.71 -16.22 -6.21
C TYR A 25 3.18 -16.61 -6.34
N TRP A 26 4.11 -15.67 -6.20
CA TRP A 26 5.51 -15.90 -6.57
C TRP A 26 6.45 -15.96 -5.36
N ILE A 27 6.98 -17.16 -5.10
CA ILE A 27 7.84 -17.45 -3.94
C ILE A 27 9.10 -16.58 -3.88
N ALA A 28 9.62 -16.13 -5.03
CA ALA A 28 10.80 -15.26 -5.05
C ALA A 28 10.55 -13.91 -4.38
N VAL A 29 9.29 -13.48 -4.25
CA VAL A 29 8.87 -12.24 -3.57
C VAL A 29 8.35 -12.51 -2.15
N SER A 30 8.53 -13.72 -1.61
CA SER A 30 8.09 -14.07 -0.25
C SER A 30 8.68 -13.17 0.84
N TYR A 31 9.86 -12.59 0.61
CA TYR A 31 10.47 -11.59 1.49
C TYR A 31 9.61 -10.33 1.65
N PHE A 32 8.77 -9.97 0.67
CA PHE A 32 7.76 -8.91 0.81
C PHE A 32 6.59 -9.30 1.71
N VAL A 33 6.20 -10.58 1.72
CA VAL A 33 5.14 -11.08 2.62
C VAL A 33 5.61 -10.95 4.06
N PHE A 34 6.84 -11.40 4.36
CA PHE A 34 7.43 -11.23 5.69
C PHE A 34 7.66 -9.76 6.04
N GLY A 35 8.17 -8.95 5.11
CA GLY A 35 8.32 -7.50 5.29
C GLY A 35 6.99 -6.82 5.65
N SER A 36 5.91 -7.17 4.95
CA SER A 36 4.57 -6.64 5.21
C SER A 36 4.00 -7.12 6.55
N LEU A 37 4.19 -8.40 6.89
CA LEU A 37 3.79 -8.97 8.18
C LEU A 37 4.44 -8.22 9.33
N PHE A 38 5.78 -8.08 9.30
CA PHE A 38 6.53 -7.41 10.35
C PHE A 38 6.29 -5.89 10.37
N PHE A 39 5.97 -5.27 9.23
CA PHE A 39 5.48 -3.89 9.15
C PHE A 39 4.19 -3.69 9.95
N PHE A 40 3.15 -4.50 9.69
CA PHE A 40 1.89 -4.39 10.42
C PHE A 40 2.03 -4.78 11.89
N LEU A 41 2.87 -5.78 12.19
CA LEU A 41 3.15 -6.20 13.56
C LEU A 41 3.86 -5.09 14.34
N THR A 42 4.79 -4.36 13.71
CA THR A 42 5.44 -3.18 14.29
C THR A 42 4.42 -2.13 14.68
N ILE A 43 3.50 -1.78 13.77
CA ILE A 43 2.44 -0.80 14.04
C ILE A 43 1.53 -1.28 15.17
N PHE A 44 1.09 -2.54 15.13
CA PHE A 44 0.24 -3.13 16.15
C PHE A 44 0.90 -3.08 17.53
N LEU A 45 2.15 -3.53 17.63
CA LEU A 45 2.91 -3.53 18.87
C LEU A 45 3.25 -2.12 19.34
N TYR A 46 3.52 -1.17 18.44
CA TYR A 46 3.72 0.24 18.77
C TYR A 46 2.49 0.84 19.47
N LEU A 47 1.29 0.49 19.00
CA LEU A 47 0.04 0.98 19.55
C LEU A 47 -0.32 0.32 20.89
N LYS A 48 0.04 -0.96 21.07
CA LYS A 48 -0.39 -1.80 22.21
C LYS A 48 0.63 -1.94 23.33
N SER A 49 1.90 -2.11 23.00
CA SER A 49 2.97 -2.38 23.95
C SER A 49 3.36 -1.12 24.72
N LYS A 50 3.64 -1.28 26.02
CA LYS A 50 4.34 -0.26 26.81
C LYS A 50 5.86 -0.35 26.67
N ASN A 51 6.36 -1.52 26.26
CA ASN A 51 7.79 -1.79 26.07
C ASN A 51 8.20 -1.49 24.62
N SER A 52 9.31 -0.78 24.43
CA SER A 52 9.88 -0.45 23.12
C SER A 52 10.56 -1.64 22.43
N PHE A 53 10.96 -2.67 23.17
CA PHE A 53 11.70 -3.81 22.64
C PHE A 53 10.94 -4.53 21.52
N TRP A 54 9.71 -5.00 21.78
CA TRP A 54 8.92 -5.78 20.83
C TRP A 54 8.62 -5.09 19.49
N PRO A 55 8.12 -3.84 19.45
CA PRO A 55 7.94 -3.14 18.18
C PRO A 55 9.28 -2.87 17.47
N THR A 56 10.36 -2.58 18.20
CA THR A 56 11.69 -2.38 17.59
C THR A 56 12.25 -3.68 17.01
N LEU A 57 12.09 -4.81 17.70
CA LEU A 57 12.50 -6.12 17.19
C LEU A 57 11.69 -6.49 15.95
N SER A 58 10.37 -6.32 15.98
CA SER A 58 9.53 -6.52 14.79
C SER A 58 9.95 -5.62 13.64
N PHE A 59 10.38 -4.39 13.94
CA PHE A 59 10.86 -3.46 12.93
C PHE A 59 12.18 -3.92 12.29
N VAL A 60 13.14 -4.34 13.11
CA VAL A 60 14.41 -4.93 12.63
C VAL A 60 14.13 -6.13 11.73
N LEU A 61 13.20 -7.01 12.10
CA LEU A 61 12.80 -8.14 11.27
C LEU A 61 12.16 -7.70 9.95
N ALA A 62 11.41 -6.58 9.95
CA ALA A 62 10.88 -6.00 8.73
C ALA A 62 12.01 -5.51 7.80
N LEU A 63 13.00 -4.79 8.32
CA LEU A 63 14.19 -4.33 7.56
C LEU A 63 15.03 -5.48 7.02
N LEU A 64 15.24 -6.52 7.82
CA LEU A 64 15.97 -7.72 7.39
C LEU A 64 15.21 -8.50 6.30
N SER A 65 13.88 -8.42 6.31
CA SER A 65 13.05 -9.02 5.25
C SER A 65 13.04 -8.15 4.00
N ASN A 66 12.92 -6.83 4.15
CA ASN A 66 12.75 -5.91 3.04
C ASN A 66 13.17 -4.48 3.43
N GLU A 67 14.05 -3.88 2.63
CA GLU A 67 14.54 -2.51 2.86
C GLU A 67 13.45 -1.44 2.74
N LEU A 68 12.30 -1.72 2.14
CA LEU A 68 11.16 -0.79 2.16
C LEU A 68 10.56 -0.57 3.54
N ALA A 69 10.90 -1.41 4.53
CA ALA A 69 10.55 -1.11 5.91
C ALA A 69 11.13 0.24 6.38
N LEU A 70 12.09 0.85 5.68
CA LEU A 70 12.55 2.23 5.88
C LEU A 70 11.42 3.30 5.89
N VAL A 71 10.23 2.98 5.37
CA VAL A 71 9.07 3.89 5.44
C VAL A 71 8.35 3.87 6.79
N VAL A 72 8.61 2.87 7.64
CA VAL A 72 7.93 2.65 8.93
C VAL A 72 8.02 3.86 9.87
N PRO A 73 9.19 4.49 10.12
CA PRO A 73 9.23 5.62 11.03
C PRO A 73 8.36 6.78 10.56
N GLY A 74 8.30 7.02 9.24
CA GLY A 74 7.40 8.02 8.66
C GLY A 74 5.93 7.70 8.94
N VAL A 75 5.53 6.44 8.74
CA VAL A 75 4.17 5.97 9.05
C VAL A 75 3.86 6.07 10.55
N LEU A 76 4.78 5.67 11.43
CA LEU A 76 4.60 5.75 12.88
C LEU A 76 4.57 7.19 13.39
N PHE A 77 5.38 8.08 12.80
CA PHE A 77 5.32 9.51 13.07
C PHE A 77 3.94 10.06 12.72
N LEU A 78 3.43 9.74 11.53
CA LEU A 78 2.10 10.15 11.08
C LEU A 78 0.99 9.63 12.00
N ILE A 79 1.05 8.35 12.41
CA ILE A 79 0.10 7.75 13.36
C ILE A 79 0.19 8.44 14.73
N SER A 80 1.39 8.72 15.22
CA SER A 80 1.63 9.38 16.51
C SER A 80 1.08 10.80 16.51
N PHE A 81 1.29 11.53 15.42
CA PHE A 81 0.73 12.85 15.20
C PHE A 81 -0.81 12.80 15.17
N TYR A 82 -1.40 11.88 14.40
CA TYR A 82 -2.85 11.71 14.29
C TYR A 82 -3.52 11.37 15.64
N LEU A 83 -2.90 10.46 16.42
CA LEU A 83 -3.40 10.04 17.74
C LEU A 83 -2.97 10.97 18.88
N ARG A 84 -2.10 11.96 18.61
CA ARG A 84 -1.44 12.81 19.62
C ARG A 84 -0.74 11.98 20.71
N LYS A 85 -0.15 10.85 20.33
CA LYS A 85 0.51 9.90 21.23
C LYS A 85 1.93 9.65 20.76
N TRP A 86 2.87 10.35 21.39
CA TRP A 86 4.30 10.18 21.15
C TRP A 86 4.88 9.12 22.09
N SER A 87 5.80 8.31 21.59
CA SER A 87 6.46 7.26 22.35
C SER A 87 7.96 7.26 22.11
N LYS A 88 8.75 6.94 23.14
CA LYS A 88 10.21 6.71 23.01
C LYS A 88 10.53 5.59 22.02
N THR A 89 9.60 4.67 21.79
CA THR A 89 9.70 3.62 20.76
C THR A 89 9.92 4.22 19.36
N LEU A 90 9.30 5.35 19.04
CA LEU A 90 9.47 5.99 17.73
C LEU A 90 10.94 6.44 17.55
N LEU A 91 11.55 6.99 18.59
CA LEU A 91 12.97 7.38 18.56
C LEU A 91 13.89 6.17 18.38
N ALA A 92 13.60 5.04 19.06
CA ALA A 92 14.36 3.81 18.89
C ALA A 92 14.30 3.30 17.44
N ILE A 93 13.12 3.31 16.84
CA ILE A 93 12.90 2.90 15.44
C ILE A 93 13.62 3.85 14.47
N ILE A 94 13.52 5.18 14.66
CA ILE A 94 14.26 6.16 13.85
C ILE A 94 15.77 5.92 13.96
N PHE A 95 16.28 5.67 15.17
CA PHE A 95 17.71 5.40 15.37
C PHE A 95 18.16 4.11 14.69
N THR A 96 17.35 3.04 14.73
CA THR A 96 17.60 1.81 13.98
C THR A 96 17.70 2.08 12.48
N ASP A 97 16.83 2.91 11.93
CA ASP A 97 16.90 3.29 10.50
C ASP A 97 18.13 4.10 10.14
N LEU A 98 18.53 5.04 11.00
CA LEU A 98 19.75 5.80 10.78
C LEU A 98 20.98 4.87 10.77
N ILE A 99 21.02 3.87 11.65
CA ILE A 99 22.07 2.84 11.63
C ILE A 99 22.01 2.07 10.31
N PHE A 100 20.85 1.58 9.89
CA PHE A 100 20.72 0.82 8.64
C PHE A 100 21.17 1.64 7.42
N ILE A 101 20.73 2.90 7.32
CA ILE A 101 21.13 3.82 6.26
C ILE A 101 22.65 4.02 6.28
N PHE A 102 23.23 4.25 7.46
CA PHE A 102 24.69 4.36 7.61
C PHE A 102 25.42 3.11 7.09
N LEU A 103 24.98 1.92 7.49
CA LEU A 103 25.56 0.66 7.01
C LEU A 103 25.43 0.49 5.49
N LYS A 104 24.29 0.87 4.92
CA LYS A 104 24.06 0.85 3.46
C LYS A 104 24.99 1.78 2.71
N PHE A 105 25.16 3.02 3.17
CA PHE A 105 26.03 4.00 2.52
C PHE A 105 27.52 3.67 2.63
N PHE A 106 27.98 3.20 3.79
CA PHE A 106 29.42 3.08 4.05
C PHE A 106 29.98 1.65 3.91
N TRP A 107 29.17 0.60 4.03
CA TRP A 107 29.67 -0.79 3.99
C TRP A 107 29.04 -1.68 2.92
N ILE A 108 27.73 -1.58 2.70
CA ILE A 108 27.03 -2.52 1.79
C ILE A 108 27.02 -2.01 0.36
N GLY A 109 26.81 -0.70 0.16
CA GLY A 109 26.65 -0.09 -1.16
C GLY A 109 25.24 -0.21 -1.74
N PHE A 110 25.05 0.43 -2.90
CA PHE A 110 23.80 0.42 -3.67
C PHE A 110 23.98 -0.35 -4.98
N PRO A 111 22.91 -0.99 -5.50
CA PRO A 111 22.94 -1.59 -6.83
C PRO A 111 23.18 -0.52 -7.90
N VAL A 112 24.03 -0.83 -8.88
CA VAL A 112 24.47 0.10 -9.95
C VAL A 112 23.62 -0.05 -11.24
N GLU A 113 22.48 -0.73 -11.17
CA GLU A 113 21.66 -0.96 -12.35
C GLU A 113 20.89 0.31 -12.77
N ASN A 114 20.71 0.51 -14.08
CA ASN A 114 20.00 1.67 -14.64
C ASN A 114 18.57 1.83 -14.10
N ALA A 115 17.93 0.74 -13.67
CA ALA A 115 16.60 0.76 -13.06
C ALA A 115 16.55 1.59 -11.76
N TYR A 116 17.68 1.72 -11.04
CA TYR A 116 17.79 2.46 -9.78
C TYR A 116 18.19 3.93 -9.97
N LYS A 117 18.18 4.44 -11.21
CA LYS A 117 18.49 5.83 -11.48
C LYS A 117 17.39 6.73 -10.89
N ILE A 118 17.80 7.56 -9.92
CA ILE A 118 16.94 8.56 -9.32
C ILE A 118 16.68 9.68 -10.33
N GLU A 119 15.41 9.93 -10.64
CA GLU A 119 15.00 10.99 -11.56
C GLU A 119 13.99 11.94 -10.91
N LEU A 120 14.39 13.20 -10.72
CA LEU A 120 13.51 14.30 -10.29
C LEU A 120 12.94 14.99 -11.54
N SER A 121 11.96 14.37 -12.18
CA SER A 121 11.32 14.87 -13.40
C SER A 121 9.79 14.79 -13.31
N THR A 122 9.09 15.19 -14.38
CA THR A 122 7.62 15.03 -14.50
C THR A 122 7.17 13.56 -14.43
N GLN A 123 8.09 12.61 -14.58
CA GLN A 123 7.83 11.18 -14.42
C GLN A 123 7.37 10.81 -13.00
N VAL A 124 7.72 11.60 -11.98
CA VAL A 124 7.22 11.42 -10.60
C VAL A 124 5.68 11.37 -10.56
N PHE A 125 5.01 12.24 -11.32
CA PHE A 125 3.56 12.25 -11.42
C PHE A 125 3.00 11.04 -12.18
N ALA A 126 3.73 10.56 -13.18
CA ALA A 126 3.36 9.34 -13.90
C ALA A 126 3.45 8.12 -12.98
N THR A 127 4.49 8.01 -12.16
CA THR A 127 4.68 6.95 -11.16
C THR A 127 3.62 7.02 -10.06
N LEU A 128 3.33 8.23 -9.54
CA LEU A 128 2.25 8.42 -8.57
C LEU A 128 0.89 7.99 -9.15
N ARG A 129 0.57 8.43 -10.37
CA ARG A 129 -0.66 8.01 -11.07
C ARG A 129 -0.68 6.50 -11.21
N TRP A 130 0.44 5.90 -11.61
CA TRP A 130 0.55 4.46 -11.79
C TRP A 130 0.20 3.72 -10.50
N TYR A 131 0.80 4.10 -9.37
CA TYR A 131 0.51 3.50 -8.06
C TYR A 131 -0.91 3.76 -7.57
N LEU A 132 -1.47 4.95 -7.81
CA LEU A 132 -2.85 5.25 -7.47
C LEU A 132 -3.82 4.33 -8.21
N LEU A 133 -3.63 4.10 -9.52
CA LEU A 133 -4.47 3.16 -10.27
C LEU A 133 -4.44 1.74 -9.68
N ARG A 134 -3.27 1.31 -9.19
CA ARG A 134 -3.05 -0.02 -8.58
C ARG A 134 -3.70 -0.10 -7.19
N ALA A 135 -3.65 0.98 -6.43
CA ALA A 135 -4.39 1.10 -5.17
C ALA A 135 -5.91 1.02 -5.37
N PHE A 136 -6.42 1.46 -6.53
CA PHE A 136 -7.82 1.29 -6.96
C PHE A 136 -8.10 -0.04 -7.66
N ASN A 137 -7.19 -1.02 -7.53
CA ASN A 137 -7.36 -2.40 -7.99
C ASN A 137 -7.27 -2.59 -9.52
N LEU A 138 -6.64 -1.66 -10.25
CA LEU A 138 -6.32 -1.89 -11.66
C LEU A 138 -5.08 -2.79 -11.77
N PRO A 139 -5.14 -3.91 -12.54
CA PRO A 139 -3.99 -4.81 -12.68
C PRO A 139 -2.76 -4.14 -13.31
N GLU A 140 -1.59 -4.69 -12.99
CA GLU A 140 -0.36 -4.38 -13.73
C GLU A 140 -0.49 -4.83 -15.19
N GLY A 141 0.18 -4.15 -16.13
CA GLY A 141 0.12 -4.49 -17.56
C GLY A 141 -1.10 -3.97 -18.31
N VAL A 142 -2.19 -3.59 -17.63
CA VAL A 142 -3.30 -2.87 -18.27
C VAL A 142 -2.86 -1.45 -18.61
N LEU A 143 -2.51 -1.24 -19.88
CA LEU A 143 -2.20 0.04 -20.50
C LEU A 143 -3.37 0.43 -21.42
N ASN A 144 -3.80 1.69 -21.39
CA ASN A 144 -4.66 2.31 -22.41
C ASN A 144 -5.81 1.42 -22.96
N PHE A 145 -6.75 1.00 -22.11
CA PHE A 145 -7.97 0.27 -22.52
C PHE A 145 -7.75 -1.08 -23.25
N THR A 146 -6.57 -1.71 -23.15
CA THR A 146 -6.28 -2.99 -23.82
C THR A 146 -7.25 -4.11 -23.45
N ASN A 147 -7.87 -4.04 -22.27
CA ASN A 147 -8.98 -4.91 -21.88
C ASN A 147 -10.19 -4.06 -21.45
N THR A 148 -11.14 -3.89 -22.37
CA THR A 148 -12.35 -3.09 -22.16
C THR A 148 -13.16 -3.56 -20.95
N HIS A 149 -13.26 -4.87 -20.71
CA HIS A 149 -14.05 -5.41 -19.60
C HIS A 149 -13.46 -5.03 -18.24
N ILE A 150 -12.15 -5.23 -18.05
CA ILE A 150 -11.46 -4.83 -16.80
C ILE A 150 -11.58 -3.32 -16.60
N PHE A 151 -11.41 -2.54 -17.67
CA PHE A 151 -11.49 -1.09 -17.59
C PHE A 151 -12.90 -0.59 -17.24
N LEU A 152 -13.96 -1.21 -17.77
CA LEU A 152 -15.34 -0.89 -17.41
C LEU A 152 -15.62 -1.18 -15.93
N VAL A 153 -15.24 -2.36 -15.44
CA VAL A 153 -15.40 -2.70 -14.00
C VAL A 153 -14.65 -1.69 -13.13
N PHE A 154 -13.43 -1.33 -13.53
CA PHE A 154 -12.62 -0.31 -12.86
C PHE A 154 -13.31 1.07 -12.84
N ILE A 155 -13.81 1.57 -13.98
CA ILE A 155 -14.51 2.86 -14.04
C ILE A 155 -15.74 2.85 -13.13
N VAL A 156 -16.55 1.79 -13.18
CA VAL A 156 -17.76 1.69 -12.35
C VAL A 156 -17.37 1.69 -10.87
N PHE A 157 -16.31 0.98 -10.48
CA PHE A 157 -15.78 1.03 -9.12
C PHE A 157 -15.33 2.44 -8.71
N VAL A 158 -14.58 3.14 -9.57
CA VAL A 158 -14.15 4.53 -9.34
C VAL A 158 -15.37 5.46 -9.21
N ALA A 159 -16.37 5.32 -10.08
CA ALA A 159 -17.60 6.11 -10.02
C ALA A 159 -18.35 5.89 -8.68
N ILE A 160 -18.39 4.66 -8.17
CA ILE A 160 -18.94 4.37 -6.85
C ILE A 160 -18.12 5.01 -5.73
N ILE A 161 -16.79 5.00 -5.81
CA ILE A 161 -15.92 5.68 -4.85
C ILE A 161 -16.20 7.18 -4.84
N LEU A 162 -16.30 7.81 -6.02
CA LEU A 162 -16.60 9.24 -6.16
C LEU A 162 -18.00 9.59 -5.65
N LEU A 163 -19.01 8.79 -5.96
CA LEU A 163 -20.37 8.94 -5.42
C LEU A 163 -20.37 8.83 -3.89
N SER A 164 -19.67 7.84 -3.35
CA SER A 164 -19.54 7.62 -1.90
C SER A 164 -18.85 8.79 -1.21
N LEU A 165 -17.78 9.31 -1.82
CA LEU A 165 -17.08 10.49 -1.35
C LEU A 165 -18.01 11.71 -1.36
N HIS A 166 -18.72 11.97 -2.46
CA HIS A 166 -19.67 13.07 -2.55
C HIS A 166 -20.73 13.01 -1.44
N LEU A 167 -21.32 11.84 -1.22
CA LEU A 167 -22.31 11.62 -0.16
C LEU A 167 -21.70 11.75 1.24
N TYR A 168 -20.45 11.32 1.43
CA TYR A 168 -19.72 11.45 2.69
C TYR A 168 -19.44 12.91 3.05
N VAL A 169 -19.00 13.72 2.07
CA VAL A 169 -18.74 15.16 2.23
C VAL A 169 -20.02 15.96 2.50
N ARG A 170 -21.20 15.39 2.24
CA ARG A 170 -22.49 15.97 2.64
C ARG A 170 -23.02 15.46 3.99
N SER A 171 -22.35 14.49 4.61
CA SER A 171 -22.76 13.91 5.90
C SER A 171 -22.19 14.69 7.08
N THR A 172 -22.93 14.77 8.19
CA THR A 172 -22.47 15.40 9.45
C THR A 172 -21.44 14.57 10.23
N LYS A 173 -21.10 13.35 9.79
CA LYS A 173 -20.24 12.40 10.51
C LYS A 173 -18.84 12.24 9.89
N GLN A 174 -18.29 13.33 9.40
CA GLN A 174 -16.99 13.35 8.73
C GLN A 174 -15.84 13.20 9.71
N ASN A 175 -14.87 12.36 9.36
CA ASN A 175 -13.58 12.30 10.00
C ASN A 175 -12.51 12.79 9.03
N TRP A 176 -12.42 14.12 8.87
CA TRP A 176 -11.45 14.77 7.97
C TRP A 176 -9.99 14.41 8.27
N ARG A 177 -9.68 14.04 9.52
CA ARG A 177 -8.32 13.60 9.86
C ARG A 177 -7.92 12.33 9.11
N LEU A 178 -8.87 11.45 8.77
CA LEU A 178 -8.59 10.26 7.94
C LEU A 178 -8.26 10.62 6.49
N PHE A 179 -8.79 11.73 5.98
CA PHE A 179 -8.45 12.25 4.65
C PHE A 179 -7.08 12.91 4.59
N ILE A 180 -6.45 13.16 5.74
CA ILE A 180 -5.04 13.53 5.84
C ILE A 180 -4.21 12.27 6.06
N LEU A 181 -4.60 11.42 7.01
CA LEU A 181 -3.89 10.18 7.37
C LEU A 181 -3.73 9.24 6.17
N GLY A 182 -4.82 8.94 5.46
CA GLY A 182 -4.84 7.96 4.37
C GLY A 182 -3.91 8.34 3.20
N PRO A 183 -4.11 9.52 2.57
CA PRO A 183 -3.25 9.93 1.46
C PRO A 183 -1.80 10.11 1.89
N THR A 184 -1.54 10.68 3.08
CA THR A 184 -0.16 10.86 3.56
C THR A 184 0.52 9.52 3.83
N TRP A 185 -0.19 8.54 4.40
CA TRP A 185 0.34 7.18 4.55
C TRP A 185 0.67 6.59 3.19
N PHE A 186 -0.25 6.68 2.22
CA PHE A 186 -0.02 6.18 0.87
C PHE A 186 1.24 6.80 0.25
N LEU A 187 1.39 8.12 0.35
CA LEU A 187 2.57 8.83 -0.15
C LEU A 187 3.85 8.39 0.56
N ILE A 188 3.86 8.26 1.89
CA ILE A 188 5.03 7.81 2.65
C ILE A 188 5.42 6.39 2.26
N GLY A 189 4.45 5.47 2.18
CA GLY A 189 4.72 4.06 1.86
C GLY A 189 5.23 3.83 0.44
N ALA A 190 4.86 4.70 -0.51
CA ALA A 190 5.31 4.63 -1.91
C ALA A 190 6.48 5.58 -2.22
N LEU A 191 6.90 6.40 -1.24
CA LEU A 191 7.91 7.45 -1.41
C LEU A 191 9.21 6.96 -2.07
N PRO A 192 9.78 5.79 -1.71
CA PRO A 192 11.03 5.33 -2.32
C PRO A 192 10.94 5.17 -3.84
N PHE A 193 9.76 4.90 -4.37
CA PHE A 193 9.56 4.57 -5.79
C PHE A 193 9.12 5.74 -6.64
N PHE A 194 8.63 6.84 -6.05
CA PHE A 194 8.21 8.01 -6.82
C PHE A 194 9.34 8.60 -7.65
N PHE A 195 10.58 8.44 -7.20
CA PHE A 195 11.77 8.93 -7.87
C PHE A 195 12.49 7.87 -8.72
N LEU A 196 11.91 6.66 -8.83
CA LEU A 196 12.49 5.52 -9.54
C LEU A 196 11.53 5.02 -10.64
N PRO A 197 11.33 5.80 -11.72
CA PRO A 197 10.40 5.45 -12.78
C PRO A 197 10.77 4.14 -13.51
N GLY A 198 12.05 3.77 -13.54
CA GLY A 198 12.52 2.50 -14.08
C GLY A 198 12.32 1.28 -13.16
N HIS A 199 11.85 1.50 -11.93
CA HIS A 199 11.71 0.48 -10.89
C HIS A 199 10.29 0.43 -10.33
N MET A 200 9.29 0.53 -11.19
CA MET A 200 7.89 0.39 -10.80
C MET A 200 7.51 -1.09 -10.70
N SER A 201 6.86 -1.47 -9.60
CA SER A 201 6.25 -2.79 -9.45
C SER A 201 5.01 -2.71 -8.57
N ALA A 202 4.01 -3.54 -8.88
CA ALA A 202 2.71 -3.49 -8.22
C ALA A 202 2.81 -3.93 -6.76
N TYR A 203 3.66 -4.91 -6.45
CA TYR A 203 3.80 -5.44 -5.09
C TYR A 203 4.42 -4.45 -4.10
N TYR A 204 5.09 -3.40 -4.57
CA TYR A 204 5.60 -2.32 -3.73
C TYR A 204 4.49 -1.55 -3.00
N ILE A 205 3.24 -1.62 -3.47
CA ILE A 205 2.13 -0.95 -2.77
C ILE A 205 1.75 -1.59 -1.45
N ALA A 206 2.29 -2.77 -1.09
CA ALA A 206 1.95 -3.44 0.16
C ALA A 206 2.09 -2.52 1.39
N PHE A 207 3.08 -1.63 1.39
CA PHE A 207 3.33 -0.66 2.47
C PHE A 207 2.48 0.61 2.40
N SER A 208 2.03 1.01 1.20
CA SER A 208 1.27 2.25 0.94
C SER A 208 -0.25 2.05 0.88
N LEU A 209 -0.70 0.90 0.35
CA LEU A 209 -2.09 0.50 0.19
C LEU A 209 -2.94 0.62 1.46
N PRO A 210 -2.43 0.38 2.68
CA PRO A 210 -3.18 0.61 3.92
C PRO A 210 -3.75 2.02 4.02
N GLY A 211 -3.03 3.04 3.54
CA GLY A 211 -3.51 4.42 3.51
C GLY A 211 -4.79 4.58 2.70
N MET A 212 -4.87 3.94 1.53
CA MET A 212 -6.01 4.03 0.63
C MET A 212 -7.21 3.20 1.09
N VAL A 213 -6.98 1.96 1.54
CA VAL A 213 -8.06 1.05 1.94
C VAL A 213 -8.77 1.50 3.23
N ILE A 214 -8.08 2.27 4.10
CA ILE A 214 -8.71 2.94 5.24
C ILE A 214 -9.71 4.00 4.76
N ILE A 215 -9.38 4.77 3.72
CA ILE A 215 -10.30 5.76 3.13
C ILE A 215 -11.50 5.04 2.51
N PHE A 216 -11.28 3.95 1.75
CA PHE A 216 -12.35 3.15 1.15
C PHE A 216 -13.31 2.64 2.23
N ALA A 217 -12.79 2.05 3.30
CA ALA A 217 -13.60 1.59 4.42
C ALA A 217 -14.39 2.73 5.08
N GLU A 218 -13.80 3.92 5.22
CA GLU A 218 -14.45 5.09 5.81
C GLU A 218 -15.63 5.58 4.97
N ILE A 219 -15.42 5.80 3.67
CA ILE A 219 -16.44 6.40 2.78
C ILE A 219 -17.53 5.42 2.34
N LEU A 220 -17.22 4.13 2.22
CA LEU A 220 -18.19 3.12 1.77
C LEU A 220 -19.06 2.59 2.91
N SER A 221 -18.52 2.49 4.13
CA SER A 221 -19.23 1.89 5.27
C SER A 221 -20.58 2.51 5.69
N PRO A 222 -20.87 3.81 5.46
CA PRO A 222 -22.14 4.40 5.89
C PRO A 222 -23.37 3.86 5.15
N ARG A 223 -23.23 3.41 3.90
CA ARG A 223 -24.37 3.02 3.03
C ARG A 223 -24.24 1.56 2.61
N LYS A 224 -25.11 0.68 3.14
CA LYS A 224 -25.01 -0.77 2.94
C LYS A 224 -25.05 -1.20 1.47
N LEU A 225 -25.94 -0.63 0.66
CA LEU A 225 -26.07 -0.98 -0.76
C LEU A 225 -24.82 -0.57 -1.55
N ILE A 226 -24.35 0.67 -1.36
CA ILE A 226 -23.13 1.16 -2.02
C ILE A 226 -21.92 0.31 -1.63
N LEU A 227 -21.79 -0.02 -0.34
CA LEU A 227 -20.74 -0.92 0.14
C LEU A 227 -20.81 -2.29 -0.54
N LEU A 228 -22.00 -2.90 -0.61
CA LEU A 228 -22.18 -4.21 -1.23
C LEU A 228 -21.77 -4.18 -2.71
N LEU A 229 -22.25 -3.18 -3.46
CA LEU A 229 -21.87 -2.99 -4.86
C LEU A 229 -20.37 -2.78 -5.02
N ALA A 230 -19.76 -1.95 -4.18
CA ALA A 230 -18.32 -1.72 -4.20
C ALA A 230 -17.53 -3.01 -3.92
N MET A 231 -17.97 -3.84 -2.96
CA MET A 231 -17.32 -5.12 -2.66
C MET A 231 -17.45 -6.12 -3.82
N LEU A 232 -18.62 -6.21 -4.45
CA LEU A 232 -18.85 -7.08 -5.61
C LEU A 232 -18.00 -6.66 -6.82
N LEU A 233 -17.95 -5.36 -7.10
CA LEU A 233 -17.12 -4.82 -8.19
C LEU A 233 -15.63 -4.96 -7.90
N TYR A 234 -15.20 -4.77 -6.66
CA TYR A 234 -13.82 -4.98 -6.27
C TYR A 234 -13.42 -6.44 -6.45
N LEU A 235 -14.27 -7.38 -6.01
CA LEU A 235 -14.06 -8.81 -6.23
C LEU A 235 -14.00 -9.14 -7.73
N ALA A 236 -14.93 -8.62 -8.53
CA ALA A 236 -14.95 -8.81 -9.98
C ALA A 236 -13.69 -8.24 -10.66
N ALA A 237 -13.21 -7.07 -10.23
CA ALA A 237 -11.97 -6.47 -10.72
C ALA A 237 -10.76 -7.34 -10.35
N SER A 238 -10.73 -7.90 -9.14
CA SER A 238 -9.67 -8.80 -8.71
C SER A 238 -9.68 -10.12 -9.48
N THR A 239 -10.84 -10.75 -9.69
CA THR A 239 -10.93 -12.03 -10.41
C THR A 239 -10.58 -11.87 -11.89
N THR A 240 -11.17 -10.88 -12.56
CA THR A 240 -10.83 -10.59 -13.97
C THR A 240 -9.39 -10.13 -14.13
N GLY A 241 -8.87 -9.42 -13.13
CA GLY A 241 -7.46 -9.05 -13.05
C GLY A 241 -6.53 -10.25 -12.90
N LEU A 242 -6.90 -11.24 -12.10
CA LEU A 242 -6.14 -12.50 -11.98
C LEU A 242 -6.12 -13.25 -13.31
N ASP A 243 -7.26 -13.36 -13.98
CA ASP A 243 -7.35 -14.00 -15.29
C ASP A 243 -6.43 -13.30 -16.30
N PHE A 244 -6.42 -11.96 -16.31
CA PHE A 244 -5.53 -11.18 -17.16
C PHE A 244 -4.05 -11.38 -16.82
N LEU A 245 -3.68 -11.30 -15.54
CA LEU A 245 -2.29 -11.50 -15.11
C LEU A 245 -1.83 -12.93 -15.38
N SER A 246 -2.72 -13.92 -15.34
CA SER A 246 -2.38 -15.31 -15.68
C SER A 246 -1.90 -15.49 -17.13
N GLN A 247 -2.30 -14.57 -18.01
CA GLN A 247 -1.99 -14.60 -19.44
C GLN A 247 -0.90 -13.60 -19.84
N THR A 248 -0.55 -12.65 -18.97
CA THR A 248 0.31 -11.52 -19.33
C THR A 248 1.48 -11.31 -18.39
N HIS A 249 1.40 -11.80 -17.15
CA HIS A 249 2.43 -11.56 -16.15
C HIS A 249 3.63 -12.48 -16.40
N TRP A 250 4.80 -11.87 -16.47
CA TRP A 250 6.08 -12.52 -16.77
C TRP A 250 6.49 -13.59 -15.75
N THR A 251 5.94 -13.59 -14.54
CA THR A 251 6.19 -14.67 -13.56
C THR A 251 5.44 -15.96 -13.87
N ILE A 252 4.39 -15.90 -14.70
CA ILE A 252 3.61 -17.06 -15.14
C ILE A 252 4.06 -17.49 -16.54
N LEU A 253 4.19 -16.53 -17.44
CA LEU A 253 4.63 -16.79 -18.80
C LEU A 253 6.08 -17.30 -18.78
N LYS A 254 6.29 -18.55 -19.20
CA LYS A 254 7.64 -19.04 -19.47
C LYS A 254 8.21 -18.20 -20.61
N PRO A 255 9.47 -17.72 -20.52
CA PRO A 255 10.13 -17.15 -21.68
C PRO A 255 10.14 -18.23 -22.77
N THR A 256 9.43 -18.01 -23.87
CA THR A 256 9.66 -18.76 -25.10
C THR A 256 11.09 -18.44 -25.52
N ARG A 257 12.01 -19.36 -25.24
CA ARG A 257 13.38 -19.32 -25.73
C ARG A 257 13.40 -19.52 -27.24
#